data_AF-A0A935YF06-F1
#
_entry.id   AF-A0A935YF06-F1
#
_cell.length_a   1.000
_cell.length_b   1.000
_cell.length_c   1.000
_cell.angle_alpha   90.00
_cell.angle_beta   90.00
_cell.angle_gamma   90.00
#
_symmetry.space_group_name_H-M   'P 1'
#
loop_
_entity.id
_entity.type
_entity.pdbx_description
1 polymer ?
#
loop_
_entity_poly.entity_id
_entity_poly.type
_entity_poly.pdbx_seq_one_letter_code
_entity_poly.pdbx_strand_id
1 'polypeptide(L)' 'MATNHDRPSRLRFSDGMEFDLGGDLRVVHRRDGWYVVGRGMLIPVDDAAEGNRMIKDMQHKGGANDALRT' A
#
# COMPACT_ATOMS: atom_id res chain seq x y z
N MET A 1 16.81 -4.75 24.63
CA MET A 1 17.26 -3.78 23.62
C MET A 1 16.34 -3.92 22.42
N ALA A 2 15.41 -2.97 22.22
CA ALA A 2 14.46 -3.04 21.11
C ALA A 2 15.18 -2.68 19.82
N THR A 3 15.35 -3.65 18.92
CA THR A 3 15.96 -3.42 17.61
C THR A 3 15.05 -2.53 16.78
N ASN A 4 15.52 -1.31 16.58
CA ASN A 4 14.86 -0.15 15.98
C ASN A 4 14.66 -0.31 14.45
N HIS A 5 13.82 -1.25 14.02
CA HIS A 5 13.39 -1.38 12.62
C HIS A 5 11.87 -1.49 12.44
N ASP A 6 11.08 -1.00 13.40
CA ASP A 6 9.66 -0.73 13.18
C ASP A 6 9.55 0.62 12.45
N ARG A 7 9.81 0.62 11.13
CA ARG A 7 9.37 1.75 10.31
C ARG A 7 7.86 1.77 10.46
N PRO A 8 7.24 2.86 10.95
CA PRO A 8 5.82 2.89 11.21
C PRO A 8 5.11 2.58 9.90
N SER A 9 4.62 1.34 9.80
CA SER A 9 3.84 0.86 8.67
C SER A 9 2.43 1.41 8.74
N ARG A 10 2.19 2.42 9.58
CA ARG A 10 0.90 3.03 9.86
C ARG A 10 0.99 4.51 9.53
N LEU A 11 0.22 4.93 8.54
CA LEU A 11 0.06 6.33 8.15
C LEU A 11 -1.17 6.87 8.87
N ARG A 12 -0.96 7.81 9.80
CA ARG A 12 -2.02 8.53 10.49
C ARG A 12 -2.16 9.94 9.91
N PHE A 13 -3.34 10.26 9.43
CA PHE A 13 -3.70 11.60 8.97
C PHE A 13 -4.18 12.46 10.15
N SER A 14 -4.03 13.77 10.03
CA SER A 14 -4.47 14.73 11.05
C SER A 14 -5.99 14.76 11.24
N ASP A 15 -6.75 14.27 10.26
CA ASP A 15 -8.21 14.07 10.33
C ASP A 15 -8.63 12.85 11.17
N GLY A 16 -7.68 12.12 11.76
CA GLY A 16 -7.96 10.93 12.58
C GLY A 16 -8.09 9.62 11.79
N MET A 17 -7.86 9.64 10.48
CA MET A 17 -7.78 8.42 9.67
C MET A 17 -6.43 7.72 9.85
N GLU A 18 -6.48 6.41 10.09
CA GLU A 18 -5.29 5.55 10.18
C GLU A 18 -5.31 4.46 9.10
N PHE A 19 -4.17 4.30 8.42
CA PHE A 19 -3.97 3.31 7.37
C PHE A 19 -2.75 2.46 7.67
N ASP A 20 -2.91 1.14 7.61
CA ASP A 20 -1.81 0.20 7.70
C ASP A 20 -1.27 -0.08 6.28
N LEU A 21 -0.09 0.46 6.00
CA LEU A 21 0.69 0.28 4.78
C LEU A 21 1.64 -0.93 4.86
N GLY A 22 1.61 -1.69 5.96
CA GLY A 22 2.47 -2.85 6.15
C GLY A 22 1.98 -4.04 5.33
N GLY A 23 2.88 -4.96 4.97
CA GLY A 23 2.54 -6.18 4.21
C GLY A 23 2.17 -5.93 2.73
N ASP A 24 1.40 -6.86 2.16
CA ASP A 24 1.04 -6.85 0.74
C ASP A 24 0.02 -5.76 0.35
N LEU A 25 0.02 -5.41 -0.94
CA LEU A 25 -0.93 -4.48 -1.54
C LEU A 25 -2.36 -5.03 -1.44
N ARG A 26 -3.27 -4.24 -0.86
CA ARG A 26 -4.68 -4.58 -0.67
C ARG A 26 -5.58 -3.37 -0.89
N VAL A 27 -6.81 -3.61 -1.33
CA VAL A 27 -7.83 -2.56 -1.42
C VAL A 27 -8.54 -2.43 -0.08
N VAL A 28 -8.70 -1.22 0.41
CA VAL A 28 -9.41 -0.86 1.64
C VAL A 28 -10.49 0.14 1.29
N HIS A 29 -11.73 -0.16 1.71
CA HIS A 29 -12.83 0.78 1.65
C HIS A 29 -12.85 1.63 2.93
N ARG A 30 -12.99 2.94 2.77
CA ARG A 30 -13.24 3.90 3.84
C ARG A 30 -14.54 4.63 3.54
N ARG A 31 -15.01 5.40 4.53
CA ARG A 31 -16.24 6.19 4.40
C ARG A 31 -16.18 7.17 3.23
N ASP A 32 -14.99 7.67 2.94
CA ASP A 32 -14.75 8.71 1.93
C ASP A 32 -14.37 8.16 0.54
N GLY A 33 -14.20 6.84 0.39
CA GLY A 33 -13.83 6.23 -0.88
C GLY A 33 -12.96 4.98 -0.76
N TRP A 34 -12.34 4.59 -1.86
CA TRP A 34 -11.50 3.40 -1.96
C TRP A 34 -10.00 3.76 -1.96
N TYR A 35 -9.19 2.94 -1.30
CA TYR A 35 -7.75 3.16 -1.17
C TYR A 35 -7.00 1.85 -1.33
N VAL A 36 -5.94 1.84 -2.13
CA VAL A 36 -4.97 0.75 -2.17
C VAL A 36 -3.86 1.04 -1.18
N VAL A 37 -3.63 0.14 -0.22
CA VAL A 37 -2.58 0.25 0.80
C VAL A 37 -1.69 -0.97 0.81
N GLY A 38 -0.40 -0.80 1.13
CA GLY A 38 0.56 -1.89 1.29
C GLY A 38 1.94 -1.54 0.75
N ARG A 39 2.96 -2.30 1.15
CA ARG A 39 4.38 -2.07 0.79
C ARG A 39 4.85 -0.63 1.03
N GLY A 40 4.30 0.05 2.03
CA GLY A 40 4.59 1.46 2.31
C GLY A 40 3.94 2.46 1.34
N MET A 41 2.96 2.05 0.53
CA MET A 41 2.25 2.87 -0.44
C MET A 41 0.78 3.01 -0.06
N LEU A 42 0.20 4.19 -0.32
CA LEU A 42 -1.23 4.49 -0.23
C LEU A 42 -1.66 5.20 -1.51
N ILE A 43 -2.66 4.67 -2.19
CA ILE A 43 -3.14 5.18 -3.48
C ILE A 43 -4.67 5.30 -3.42
N PRO A 44 -5.25 6.50 -3.49
CA PRO A 44 -6.69 6.66 -3.61
C PRO A 44 -7.16 6.16 -4.98
N VAL A 45 -8.29 5.49 -5.03
CA VAL A 45 -8.92 4.98 -6.26
C VAL A 45 -10.42 5.28 -6.24
N ASP A 46 -11.03 5.40 -7.41
CA ASP A 46 -12.46 5.71 -7.50
C ASP A 46 -13.31 4.49 -7.12
N ASP A 47 -12.86 3.29 -7.49
CA ASP A 47 -13.59 2.05 -7.28
C ASP A 47 -12.69 0.87 -6.86
N ALA A 48 -13.29 -0.12 -6.17
CA ALA A 48 -12.62 -1.36 -5.80
C ALA A 48 -12.01 -2.11 -7.01
N ALA A 49 -12.72 -2.08 -8.15
CA ALA A 49 -12.27 -2.74 -9.37
C ALA A 49 -10.99 -2.10 -9.92
N GLU A 50 -10.88 -0.77 -9.85
CA GLU A 50 -9.68 -0.04 -10.24
C GLU A 50 -8.52 -0.36 -9.30
N GLY A 51 -8.76 -0.34 -8.00
CA GLY A 51 -7.77 -0.75 -7.01
C GLY A 51 -7.23 -2.16 -7.27
N ASN A 52 -8.10 -3.12 -7.56
CA ASN A 52 -7.69 -4.49 -7.86
C ASN A 52 -6.85 -4.59 -9.15
N ARG A 53 -7.19 -3.81 -10.19
CA ARG A 53 -6.38 -3.73 -11.42
C ARG A 53 -5.00 -3.14 -11.15
N MET A 54 -4.91 -2.07 -10.36
CA MET A 54 -3.63 -1.47 -9.97
C MET A 54 -2.76 -2.45 -9.20
N ILE A 55 -3.32 -3.16 -8.22
CA ILE A 55 -2.60 -4.17 -7.46
C ILE A 55 -2.05 -5.25 -8.40
N LYS A 56 -2.85 -5.71 -9.36
CA LYS A 56 -2.44 -6.72 -10.35
C LYS A 56 -1.31 -6.22 -11.25
N ASP A 57 -1.39 -4.97 -11.73
CA ASP A 57 -0.31 -4.35 -12.54
C ASP A 57 0.98 -4.18 -11.73
N MET A 58 0.87 -3.74 -10.47
CA MET A 58 2.01 -3.56 -9.57
C MET A 58 2.67 -4.87 -9.16
N GLN A 59 1.90 -5.94 -8.98
CA GLN A 59 2.46 -7.28 -8.77
C GLN A 59 3.24 -7.76 -10.00
N HIS A 60 2.79 -7.45 -11.22
CA HIS A 60 3.49 -7.80 -12.45
C HIS A 60 4.75 -6.96 -12.71
N LYS A 61 4.72 -5.65 -12.45
CA LYS A 61 5.89 -4.76 -12.63
C LYS A 61 6.92 -4.86 -11.50
N GLY A 62 6.51 -5.27 -10.30
CA GLY A 62 7.39 -5.42 -9.14
C GLY A 62 8.49 -6.46 -9.30
N GLY A 63 8.39 -7.37 -10.29
CA GLY A 63 9.42 -8.35 -10.62
C GLY A 63 10.50 -7.85 -11.59
N ALA A 64 10.31 -6.71 -12.26
CA ALA A 64 11.26 -6.23 -13.28
C ALA A 64 12.48 -5.50 -12.71
N ASN A 65 12.45 -5.09 -11.44
CA ASN A 65 13.56 -4.36 -10.81
C ASN A 65 14.58 -5.27 -10.09
N ASP A 66 14.33 -6.59 -9.99
CA ASP A 66 15.29 -7.56 -9.44
C ASP A 66 16.27 -8.09 -10.51
N ALA A 67 16.00 -7.84 -11.80
CA ALA A 67 16.82 -8.31 -12.92
C ALA A 67 18.05 -7.43 -13.26
N LEU A 68 18.33 -6.38 -12.46
CA LEU A 68 19.44 -5.43 -12.69
C LEU A 68 20.57 -5.50 -11.65
N ARG A 69 20.57 -6.52 -10.77
CA ARG A 69 21.75 -6.91 -9.99
C ARG A 69 22.45 -8.08 -10.69
N THR A 70 23.21 -7.79 -11.74
CA THR A 70 24.28 -8.64 -12.27
C THR A 70 25.62 -8.10 -11.79
#